data_AF-A0A6P1PXT9-F1
#
_entry.id   AF-A0A6P1PXT9-F1
#
_cell.length_a   1.000
_cell.length_b   1.000
_cell.length_c   1.000
_cell.angle_alpha   90.00
_cell.angle_beta   90.00
_cell.angle_gamma   90.00
#
_symmetry.space_group_name_H-M   'P 1'
#
loop_
_entity.id
_entity.type
_entity.pdbx_description
1 polymer ?
#
loop_
_entity_poly.entity_id
_entity_poly.type
_entity_poly.pdbx_seq_one_letter_code
_entity_poly.pdbx_strand_id
1 'polypeptide(L)' 'MFELDEFQSTVLRQFIDSQWSDFVKHCDEVGNDGLSLANEISVAIGGEEE' A
#
# COMPACT_ATOMS: atom_id res chain seq x y z
N MET A 1 -0.97 18.29 -3.44
CA MET A 1 -0.34 17.03 -3.87
C MET A 1 0.81 16.79 -2.92
N PHE A 2 0.76 15.71 -2.14
CA PHE A 2 1.85 15.33 -1.25
C PHE A 2 2.78 14.44 -2.08
N GLU A 3 4.04 14.85 -2.23
CA GLU A 3 5.02 14.10 -3.00
C GLU A 3 5.97 13.46 -1.98
N LEU A 4 6.02 12.12 -2.00
CA LEU A 4 6.89 11.36 -1.11
C LEU A 4 8.28 11.33 -1.73
N ASP A 5 9.31 11.57 -0.93
CA ASP A 5 10.67 11.30 -1.36
C ASP A 5 10.93 9.77 -1.42
N GLU A 6 12.06 9.38 -2.02
CA GLU A 6 12.43 7.96 -2.21
C GLU A 6 12.57 7.21 -0.87
N PHE A 7 13.08 7.88 0.16
CA PHE A 7 13.23 7.29 1.49
C PHE A 7 11.87 7.08 2.15
N GLN A 8 10.99 8.08 2.11
CA GLN A 8 9.64 8.00 2.64
C GLN A 8 8.83 6.90 1.95
N SER A 9 8.89 6.84 0.61
CA SER A 9 8.24 5.79 -0.19
C SER A 9 8.74 4.40 0.21
N THR A 10 10.06 4.24 0.37
CA THR A 10 10.67 2.98 0.79
C THR A 10 10.23 2.56 2.19
N VAL A 11 10.24 3.47 3.16
CA VAL A 11 9.84 3.17 4.55
C VAL A 11 8.35 2.82 4.63
N LEU A 12 7.50 3.55 3.91
CA LEU A 12 6.06 3.27 3.83
C LEU A 12 5.80 1.88 3.21
N ARG A 13 6.51 1.54 2.14
CA ARG A 13 6.38 0.23 1.50
C ARG A 13 6.80 -0.90 2.43
N GLN A 14 7.96 -0.79 3.07
CA GLN A 14 8.42 -1.78 4.05
C GLN A 14 7.44 -1.96 5.21
N PHE A 15 6.85 -0.86 5.68
CA PHE A 15 5.83 -0.91 6.71
C PHE A 15 4.58 -1.68 6.24
N ILE A 16 4.04 -1.33 5.07
CA ILE A 16 2.88 -1.99 4.47
C ILE A 16 3.15 -3.47 4.21
N ASP A 17 4.29 -3.82 3.60
CA ASP A 17 4.69 -5.21 3.33
C ASP A 17 4.75 -6.03 4.64
N SER A 18 5.29 -5.44 5.71
CA SER A 18 5.40 -6.12 7.00
C SER A 18 4.04 -6.40 7.67
N GLN A 19 2.98 -5.68 7.28
CA GLN A 19 1.64 -5.76 7.85
C GLN A 19 0.58 -6.03 6.77
N TRP A 20 0.97 -6.66 5.66
CA TRP A 20 0.16 -6.74 4.44
C TRP A 20 -1.25 -7.28 4.69
N SER A 21 -1.37 -8.34 5.49
CA SER A 21 -2.69 -8.94 5.81
C SER A 21 -3.62 -7.97 6.53
N ASP A 22 -3.10 -7.18 7.48
CA ASP A 22 -3.92 -6.21 8.22
C ASP A 22 -4.26 -5.01 7.35
N PHE A 23 -3.34 -4.62 6.46
CA PHE A 23 -3.55 -3.55 5.49
C PHE A 23 -4.64 -3.92 4.47
N VAL A 24 -4.58 -5.12 3.86
CA VAL A 24 -5.63 -5.63 2.96
C VAL A 24 -6.98 -5.67 3.67
N LYS A 25 -7.02 -6.13 4.92
CA LYS A 25 -8.25 -6.16 5.71
C LYS A 25 -8.82 -4.75 5.93
N HIS A 26 -7.96 -3.77 6.26
CA HIS A 26 -8.38 -2.39 6.38
C HIS A 26 -8.92 -1.82 5.06
N CYS A 27 -8.25 -2.12 3.94
CA CYS A 27 -8.70 -1.76 2.60
C CYS A 27 -10.08 -2.39 2.26
N ASP A 28 -10.35 -3.61 2.74
CA ASP A 28 -11.63 -4.29 2.57
C ASP A 28 -12.76 -3.67 3.42
N GLU A 29 -12.43 -3.11 4.58
CA GLU A 29 -13.39 -2.39 5.42
C GLU A 29 -13.82 -1.03 4.81
N VAL A 30 -12.97 -0.42 3.98
CA VAL A 30 -13.24 0.87 3.32
C VAL A 30 -13.67 0.76 1.85
N GLY A 31 -13.49 -0.41 1.24
CA GLY A 31 -13.76 -0.70 -0.17
C GLY A 31 -14.62 -1.94 -0.39
N ASN A 32 -14.84 -2.33 -1.65
CA ASN A 32 -15.52 -3.60 -2.01
C ASN A 32 -14.53 -4.72 -2.35
N ASP A 33 -13.24 -4.37 -2.52
CA ASP A 33 -12.16 -5.30 -2.84
C ASP A 33 -10.86 -4.77 -2.20
N GLY A 34 -10.61 -5.21 -0.96
CA GLY A 34 -9.45 -4.76 -0.19
C GLY A 34 -8.12 -5.13 -0.82
N LEU A 35 -8.04 -6.25 -1.54
CA LEU A 35 -6.79 -6.70 -2.16
C LEU A 35 -6.43 -5.82 -3.36
N SER A 36 -7.41 -5.55 -4.24
CA SER A 36 -7.19 -4.66 -5.38
C SER A 36 -6.80 -3.25 -4.92
N LEU A 37 -7.49 -2.71 -3.92
CA LEU A 37 -7.17 -1.38 -3.37
C LEU A 37 -5.78 -1.34 -2.69
N ALA A 38 -5.43 -2.38 -1.93
CA ALA A 38 -4.10 -2.47 -1.30
C ALA A 38 -2.99 -2.53 -2.35
N ASN A 39 -3.19 -3.27 -3.44
CA ASN A 39 -2.24 -3.34 -4.56
C ASN A 39 -2.09 -1.98 -5.25
N GLU A 40 -3.18 -1.27 -5.54
CA GLU A 40 -3.13 0.07 -6.13
C GLU A 40 -2.31 1.04 -5.26
N ILE A 41 -2.51 1.00 -3.93
CA ILE A 41 -1.76 1.86 -3.00
C ILE A 41 -0.29 1.45 -2.95
N SER A 42 0.01 0.14 -2.92
CA SER A 42 1.38 -0.38 -2.95
C SER A 42 2.14 0.10 -4.19
N VAL A 43 1.52 -0.01 -5.37
CA VAL A 43 2.11 0.47 -6.63
C VAL A 43 2.28 1.99 -6.62
N ALA A 44 1.31 2.75 -6.10
CA ALA A 44 1.39 4.20 -6.02
C ALA A 44 2.54 4.71 -5.12
N ILE A 45 2.99 3.92 -4.15
CA ILE A 45 4.16 4.21 -3.30
C ILE A 45 5.45 3.53 -3.81
N GLY A 46 5.44 3.00 -5.03
CA GLY A 46 6.61 2.42 -5.70
C GLY A 46 6.80 0.91 -5.46
N GLY A 47 5.75 0.16 -5.13
CA GLY A 47 5.73 -1.31 -5.21
C GLY A 47 5.72 -1.80 -6.66
N GLU A 48 6.18 -3.03 -6.87
CA GLU A 48 6.10 -3.70 -8.17
C GLU A 48 4.68 -4.30 -8.35
N GLU A 49 4.11 -4.23 -9.56
CA GLU A 49 2.89 -5.00 -9.90
C GLU A 49 3.26 -6.49 -9.96
N GLU A 50 2.70 -7.31 -9.06
CA GLU A 50 2.71 -8.79 -9.16
C GLU A 50 1.45 -9.33 -9.85
#